data_AF-A0A813FZ38-F1
#
_entry.id   AF-A0A813FZ38-F1
#
_cell.length_a   1.000
_cell.length_b   1.000
_cell.length_c   1.000
_cell.angle_alpha   90.00
_cell.angle_beta   90.00
_cell.angle_gamma   90.00
#
_symmetry.space_group_name_H-M   'P 1'
#
loop_
_entity.id
_entity.type
_entity.pdbx_description
1 polymer ?
#
loop_
_entity_poly.entity_id
_entity_poly.type
_entity_poly.pdbx_seq_one_letter_code
_entity_poly.pdbx_strand_id
1 'polypeptide(L)'
;VVEVATPGDRQLILRSLRYVKARRGRCLFKKINHLGLKSGDRLEPSTWLQDIAKFETMTVPFKVLFWRCSKRDRVTHPSPVLEIEGVTVDTWGIDLLHSWVLGPLGNYIAKSILLLISSKPYCRKSLYLDAEACQRVSLLALKGDLMNHYAARRASDSNWKAKGSQVWNLTIKMLGSADNPRLSAKAAETHGLLKFVVETLAKHEHNFEESRAPTASLLLQAGRAAVKFDDTLNQHSGRPVSSEMCQQLLFSFTRFACLFEKAGGKLTPKCHLMVHLADRARTDGHPRAYHTYKDESMNGVIARIAQSCHHATWTESVLRKFTIRSFYGVRP
;
A
#
# COMPACT_ATOMS: atom_id res chain seq x y z
N VAL A 1 -24.31 -9.09 -19.18
CA VAL A 1 -25.49 -8.20 -19.04
C VAL A 1 -26.73 -9.08 -19.03
N VAL A 2 -27.72 -8.77 -18.19
CA VAL A 2 -28.99 -9.51 -18.09
C VAL A 2 -30.13 -8.55 -18.35
N GLU A 3 -31.09 -8.96 -19.18
CA GLU A 3 -32.34 -8.24 -19.39
C GLU A 3 -33.39 -8.76 -18.42
N VAL A 4 -33.97 -7.85 -17.64
CA VAL A 4 -35.06 -8.13 -16.71
C VAL A 4 -36.36 -7.81 -17.43
N ALA A 5 -36.91 -8.79 -18.14
CA ALA A 5 -38.06 -8.60 -19.02
C ALA A 5 -39.40 -8.55 -18.25
N THR A 6 -39.52 -9.32 -17.17
CA THR A 6 -40.79 -9.48 -16.45
C THR A 6 -40.71 -9.06 -14.98
N PRO A 7 -41.84 -8.67 -14.35
CA PRO A 7 -41.87 -8.42 -12.91
C PRO A 7 -41.49 -9.67 -12.10
N GLY A 8 -41.80 -10.86 -12.61
CA GLY A 8 -41.43 -12.14 -12.02
C GLY A 8 -39.91 -12.35 -11.95
N ASP A 9 -39.19 -12.04 -13.03
CA ASP A 9 -37.72 -12.08 -13.06
C ASP A 9 -37.10 -11.10 -12.07
N ARG A 10 -37.62 -9.86 -12.04
CA ARG A 10 -37.18 -8.84 -11.07
C ARG A 10 -37.34 -9.34 -9.64
N GLN A 11 -38.51 -9.91 -9.32
CA GLN A 11 -38.80 -10.42 -7.98
C GLN A 11 -37.93 -11.63 -7.61
N LEU A 12 -37.66 -12.53 -8.56
CA LEU A 12 -36.80 -13.69 -8.36
C LEU A 12 -35.35 -13.28 -8.10
N ILE A 13 -34.84 -12.32 -8.88
CA ILE A 13 -33.50 -11.74 -8.67
C ILE A 13 -33.43 -11.08 -7.29
N LEU A 14 -34.40 -10.21 -6.95
CA LEU A 14 -34.45 -9.51 -5.65
C LEU A 14 -34.38 -10.48 -4.47
N ARG A 15 -35.22 -11.52 -4.49
CA ARG A 15 -35.23 -12.57 -3.46
C ARG A 15 -33.91 -13.35 -3.38
N SER A 16 -33.12 -13.34 -4.44
CA SER A 16 -31.85 -14.05 -4.54
C SER A 16 -30.63 -13.16 -4.24
N LEU A 17 -30.81 -11.84 -4.05
CA LEU A 17 -29.75 -10.89 -3.75
C LEU A 17 -29.53 -10.73 -2.24
N ARG A 18 -28.27 -10.71 -1.81
CA ARG A 18 -27.88 -10.33 -0.45
C ARG A 18 -26.60 -9.51 -0.44
N TYR A 19 -26.46 -8.61 0.52
CA TYR A 19 -25.19 -7.90 0.69
C TYR A 19 -24.12 -8.86 1.22
N VAL A 20 -22.98 -8.94 0.52
CA VAL A 20 -21.84 -9.77 0.91
C VAL A 20 -20.65 -8.86 1.18
N LYS A 21 -20.32 -8.64 2.46
CA LYS A 21 -19.22 -7.75 2.89
C LYS A 21 -17.88 -8.10 2.23
N ALA A 22 -17.56 -9.39 2.13
CA ALA A 22 -16.32 -9.86 1.50
C ALA A 22 -16.23 -9.53 0.00
N ARG A 23 -17.37 -9.36 -0.68
CA ARG A 23 -17.44 -8.97 -2.10
C ARG A 23 -17.85 -7.51 -2.29
N ARG A 24 -18.00 -6.74 -1.20
CA ARG A 24 -18.33 -5.31 -1.18
C ARG A 24 -19.56 -4.94 -2.04
N GLY A 25 -20.59 -5.78 -2.05
CA GLY A 25 -21.81 -5.48 -2.82
C GLY A 25 -22.89 -6.55 -2.74
N ARG A 26 -23.98 -6.35 -3.49
CA ARG A 26 -25.15 -7.25 -3.55
C ARG A 26 -24.85 -8.42 -4.50
N CYS A 27 -24.79 -9.63 -3.97
CA CYS A 27 -24.48 -10.83 -4.72
C CYS A 27 -25.65 -11.82 -4.69
N LEU A 28 -25.78 -12.61 -5.75
CA LEU A 28 -26.71 -13.72 -5.79
C LEU A 28 -26.25 -14.83 -4.84
N PHE A 29 -27.15 -15.37 -4.02
CA PHE A 29 -26.86 -16.57 -3.21
C PHE A 29 -27.40 -17.85 -3.85
N LYS A 30 -28.30 -17.73 -4.83
CA LYS A 30 -28.90 -18.83 -5.59
C LYS A 30 -28.67 -18.61 -7.09
N LYS A 31 -28.51 -19.71 -7.84
CA LYS A 31 -28.48 -19.68 -9.31
C LYS A 31 -29.89 -19.42 -9.88
N ILE A 32 -29.96 -18.71 -11.00
CA ILE A 32 -31.19 -18.46 -11.75
C ILE A 32 -30.91 -18.88 -13.20
N ASN A 33 -31.25 -20.13 -13.52
CA ASN A 33 -30.78 -20.80 -14.73
C ASN A 33 -31.28 -20.12 -16.02
N HIS A 34 -32.56 -19.75 -16.09
CA HIS A 34 -33.14 -19.16 -17.30
C HIS A 34 -32.59 -17.75 -17.62
N LEU A 35 -31.92 -17.11 -16.65
CA LEU A 35 -31.22 -15.84 -16.83
C LEU A 35 -29.69 -16.01 -16.93
N GLY A 36 -29.16 -17.24 -16.93
CA GLY A 36 -27.72 -17.53 -16.99
C GLY A 36 -26.92 -17.12 -15.74
N LEU A 37 -27.61 -16.82 -14.63
CA LEU A 37 -27.03 -16.27 -13.42
C LEU A 37 -26.60 -17.37 -12.43
N LYS A 38 -25.43 -17.20 -11.81
CA LYS A 38 -24.84 -18.15 -10.85
C LYS A 38 -24.77 -17.54 -9.46
N SER A 39 -24.68 -18.41 -8.45
CA SER A 39 -24.39 -17.99 -7.08
C SER A 39 -23.02 -17.29 -7.04
N GLY A 40 -22.96 -16.15 -6.37
CA GLY A 40 -21.79 -15.29 -6.27
C GLY A 40 -21.74 -14.16 -7.29
N ASP A 41 -22.54 -14.18 -8.36
CA ASP A 41 -22.58 -13.07 -9.32
C ASP A 41 -23.05 -11.80 -8.59
N ARG A 42 -22.32 -10.69 -8.79
CA ARG A 42 -22.54 -9.43 -8.08
C ARG A 42 -23.19 -8.40 -8.98
N LEU A 43 -24.22 -7.74 -8.48
CA LEU A 43 -24.87 -6.62 -9.16
C LEU A 43 -23.92 -5.41 -9.16
N GLU A 44 -23.58 -4.91 -10.34
CA GLU A 44 -22.69 -3.77 -10.53
C GLU A 44 -23.42 -2.55 -11.10
N PRO A 45 -22.97 -1.33 -10.77
CA PRO A 45 -23.30 -0.13 -11.53
C PRO A 45 -22.97 -0.31 -13.01
N SER A 46 -23.82 0.22 -13.89
CA SER A 46 -23.63 0.19 -15.34
C SER A 46 -24.34 1.37 -16.01
N THR A 47 -24.18 1.51 -17.32
CA THR A 47 -24.90 2.52 -18.13
C THR A 47 -26.41 2.37 -18.07
N TRP A 48 -26.92 1.15 -17.84
CA TRP A 48 -28.36 0.87 -17.74
C TRP A 48 -28.94 1.02 -16.33
N LEU A 49 -28.10 0.85 -15.30
CA LEU A 49 -28.47 1.02 -13.89
C LEU A 49 -27.27 1.54 -13.11
N GLN A 50 -27.17 2.87 -12.99
CA GLN A 50 -26.07 3.52 -12.27
C GLN A 50 -26.18 3.32 -10.75
N ASP A 51 -27.37 3.54 -10.20
CA ASP A 51 -27.67 3.32 -8.79
C ASP A 51 -28.33 1.94 -8.60
N ILE A 52 -27.55 0.99 -8.12
CA ILE A 52 -28.01 -0.38 -7.87
C ILE A 52 -29.07 -0.49 -6.77
N ALA A 53 -29.26 0.55 -5.95
CA ALA A 53 -30.34 0.61 -4.96
C ALA A 53 -31.72 0.91 -5.58
N LYS A 54 -31.75 1.35 -6.85
CA LYS A 54 -33.00 1.54 -7.59
C LYS A 54 -33.51 0.25 -8.23
N PHE A 55 -32.77 -0.85 -8.15
CA PHE A 55 -33.17 -2.13 -8.75
C PHE A 55 -34.59 -2.55 -8.32
N GLU A 56 -34.95 -2.34 -7.05
CA GLU A 56 -36.26 -2.60 -6.48
C GLU A 56 -37.40 -1.85 -7.17
N THR A 57 -37.12 -0.61 -7.60
CA THR A 57 -38.12 0.34 -8.08
C THR A 57 -38.16 0.47 -9.59
N MET A 58 -37.18 -0.08 -10.31
CA MET A 58 -37.11 -0.02 -11.78
C MET A 58 -38.30 -0.70 -12.44
N THR A 59 -38.95 -0.03 -13.38
CA THR A 59 -40.00 -0.61 -14.23
C THR A 59 -39.37 -1.52 -15.29
N VAL A 60 -39.99 -2.68 -15.53
CA VAL A 60 -39.55 -3.62 -16.57
C VAL A 60 -40.12 -3.23 -17.95
N PRO A 61 -39.40 -3.51 -19.05
CA PRO A 61 -38.10 -4.17 -19.13
C PRO A 61 -36.91 -3.23 -18.89
N PHE A 62 -35.85 -3.71 -18.25
CA PHE A 62 -34.59 -2.98 -18.12
C PHE A 62 -33.38 -3.92 -18.10
N LYS A 63 -32.18 -3.38 -18.38
CA LYS A 63 -30.93 -4.15 -18.39
C LYS A 63 -30.13 -3.88 -17.12
N VAL A 64 -29.40 -4.90 -16.67
CA VAL A 64 -28.49 -4.82 -15.53
C VAL A 64 -27.21 -5.59 -15.77
N LEU A 65 -26.16 -5.19 -15.07
CA LEU A 65 -24.86 -5.86 -15.12
C LEU A 65 -24.66 -6.72 -13.88
N PHE A 66 -24.47 -8.02 -14.11
CA PHE A 66 -23.96 -8.95 -13.12
C PHE A 66 -22.52 -9.30 -13.46
N TRP A 67 -21.62 -9.06 -12.52
CA TRP A 67 -20.19 -9.36 -12.65
C TRP A 67 -19.85 -10.66 -11.91
N ARG A 68 -19.15 -11.55 -12.60
CA ARG A 68 -18.75 -12.86 -12.09
C ARG A 68 -17.25 -12.87 -11.83
N CYS A 69 -16.86 -12.96 -10.57
CA CYS A 69 -15.47 -13.14 -10.18
C CYS A 69 -15.18 -14.54 -9.64
N SER A 70 -14.03 -15.06 -10.05
CA SER A 70 -13.30 -16.17 -9.43
C SER A 70 -12.25 -15.64 -8.45
N LYS A 71 -11.65 -16.54 -7.64
CA LYS A 71 -10.52 -16.19 -6.77
C LYS A 71 -9.21 -15.92 -7.52
N ARG A 72 -9.12 -16.33 -8.79
CA ARG A 72 -7.92 -16.17 -9.63
C ARG A 72 -7.96 -14.89 -10.47
N ASP A 73 -9.10 -14.21 -10.52
CA ASP A 73 -9.28 -13.04 -11.37
C ASP A 73 -8.52 -11.85 -10.78
N ARG A 74 -7.77 -11.15 -11.65
CA ARG A 74 -7.03 -9.92 -11.27
C ARG A 74 -7.93 -8.69 -11.30
N VAL A 75 -9.04 -8.75 -12.03
CA VAL A 75 -10.03 -7.68 -12.18
C VAL A 75 -11.32 -8.13 -11.50
N THR A 76 -11.69 -7.41 -10.45
CA THR A 76 -12.84 -7.79 -9.64
C THR A 76 -14.08 -6.99 -9.95
N HIS A 77 -14.03 -5.98 -10.83
CA HIS A 77 -15.15 -5.15 -11.24
C HIS A 77 -14.99 -4.76 -12.72
N PRO A 78 -16.07 -4.46 -13.44
CA PRO A 78 -15.95 -3.83 -14.75
C PRO A 78 -15.16 -2.52 -14.62
N SER A 79 -14.27 -2.25 -15.58
CA SER A 79 -13.47 -1.04 -15.61
C SER A 79 -13.44 -0.50 -17.04
N PRO A 80 -13.93 0.73 -17.29
CA PRO A 80 -13.84 1.36 -18.61
C PRO A 80 -12.40 1.50 -19.11
N VAL A 81 -11.42 1.51 -18.20
CA VAL A 81 -9.99 1.56 -18.56
C VAL A 81 -9.56 0.32 -19.37
N LEU A 82 -10.20 -0.83 -19.16
CA LEU A 82 -9.93 -2.05 -19.92
C LEU A 82 -10.67 -2.12 -21.27
N GLU A 83 -11.53 -1.14 -21.56
CA GLU A 83 -12.17 -0.99 -22.87
C GLU A 83 -11.29 -0.19 -23.85
N ILE A 84 -10.24 0.46 -23.33
CA ILE A 84 -9.27 1.22 -24.13
C ILE A 84 -8.36 0.24 -24.87
N GLU A 85 -8.25 0.40 -26.19
CA GLU A 85 -7.39 -0.43 -27.03
C GLU A 85 -5.94 -0.43 -26.53
N GLY A 86 -5.33 -1.62 -26.47
CA GLY A 86 -3.97 -1.81 -25.98
C GLY A 86 -3.81 -1.80 -24.46
N VAL A 87 -4.84 -1.44 -23.68
CA VAL A 87 -4.78 -1.48 -22.22
C VAL A 87 -5.20 -2.85 -21.72
N THR A 88 -4.30 -3.52 -20.99
CA THR A 88 -4.59 -4.78 -20.30
C THR A 88 -4.13 -4.71 -18.86
N VAL A 89 -4.47 -5.72 -18.06
CA VAL A 89 -3.95 -5.82 -16.67
C VAL A 89 -2.42 -5.86 -16.66
N ASP A 90 -1.81 -6.40 -17.71
CA ASP A 90 -0.35 -6.52 -17.79
C ASP A 90 0.31 -5.20 -18.20
N THR A 91 -0.42 -4.26 -18.78
CA THR A 91 0.10 -2.90 -19.06
C THR A 91 0.06 -1.98 -17.84
N TRP A 92 -0.44 -2.44 -16.69
CA TRP A 92 -0.43 -1.64 -15.47
C TRP A 92 0.96 -1.62 -14.84
N GLY A 93 1.50 -0.41 -14.65
CA GLY A 93 2.78 -0.20 -13.97
C GLY A 93 2.70 -0.62 -12.50
N ILE A 94 3.80 -1.20 -12.01
CA ILE A 94 3.90 -1.64 -10.62
C ILE A 94 4.29 -0.45 -9.74
N ASP A 95 3.34 0.05 -8.96
CA ASP A 95 3.59 1.21 -8.12
C ASP A 95 4.62 0.93 -7.01
N LEU A 96 5.67 1.76 -6.95
CA LEU A 96 6.71 1.73 -5.92
C LEU A 96 6.15 2.01 -4.53
N LEU A 97 5.20 2.94 -4.39
CA LEU A 97 4.70 3.34 -3.07
C LEU A 97 4.09 2.13 -2.35
N HIS A 98 3.25 1.37 -3.01
CA HIS A 98 2.58 0.21 -2.43
C HIS A 98 3.44 -1.05 -2.45
N SER A 99 4.19 -1.29 -3.52
CA SER A 99 4.93 -2.55 -3.71
C SER A 99 6.25 -2.57 -2.97
N TRP A 100 6.90 -1.41 -2.79
CA TRP A 100 8.16 -1.27 -2.06
C TRP A 100 7.93 -0.66 -0.67
N VAL A 101 7.49 0.59 -0.64
CA VAL A 101 7.59 1.44 0.56
C VAL A 101 6.60 1.03 1.65
N LEU A 102 5.31 0.96 1.33
CA LEU A 102 4.26 0.43 2.20
C LEU A 102 4.17 -1.11 2.20
N GLY A 103 5.18 -1.77 1.63
CA GLY A 103 5.25 -3.21 1.47
C GLY A 103 6.45 -3.79 2.25
N PRO A 104 7.39 -4.45 1.57
CA PRO A 104 8.54 -5.09 2.20
C PRO A 104 9.38 -4.14 3.05
N LEU A 105 9.59 -2.89 2.59
CA LEU A 105 10.41 -1.92 3.29
C LEU A 105 9.81 -1.54 4.65
N GLY A 106 8.50 -1.26 4.69
CA GLY A 106 7.78 -1.00 5.93
C GLY A 106 7.83 -2.18 6.91
N ASN A 107 7.69 -3.42 6.42
CA ASN A 107 7.80 -4.61 7.26
C ASN A 107 9.22 -4.78 7.83
N TYR A 108 10.25 -4.51 7.03
CA TYR A 108 11.64 -4.52 7.44
C TYR A 108 11.91 -3.49 8.54
N ILE A 109 11.47 -2.25 8.35
CA ILE A 109 11.66 -1.17 9.34
C ILE A 109 10.97 -1.54 10.65
N ALA A 110 9.71 -2.01 10.58
CA ALA A 110 8.98 -2.42 11.77
C ALA A 110 9.69 -3.54 12.53
N LYS A 111 10.15 -4.60 11.84
CA LYS A 111 10.87 -5.72 12.46
C LYS A 111 12.18 -5.26 13.09
N SER A 112 12.92 -4.39 12.42
CA SER A 112 14.20 -3.87 12.90
C SER A 112 14.03 -2.99 14.15
N ILE A 113 13.00 -2.13 14.18
CA ILE A 113 12.69 -1.32 15.36
C ILE A 113 12.24 -2.23 16.52
N LEU A 114 11.40 -3.24 16.26
CA LEU A 114 10.97 -4.20 17.28
C LEU A 114 12.16 -4.99 17.85
N LEU A 115 13.13 -5.37 17.02
CA LEU A 115 14.38 -5.97 17.48
C LEU A 115 15.17 -5.01 18.36
N LEU A 116 15.35 -3.75 17.93
CA LEU A 116 16.09 -2.74 18.67
C LEU A 116 15.50 -2.47 20.04
N ILE A 117 14.19 -2.22 20.14
CA ILE A 117 13.54 -1.91 21.43
C ILE A 117 13.46 -3.11 22.38
N SER A 118 13.58 -4.33 21.85
CA SER A 118 13.56 -5.56 22.66
C SER A 118 14.96 -6.10 22.97
N SER A 119 16.02 -5.46 22.46
CA SER A 119 17.42 -5.85 22.69
C SER A 119 18.19 -4.73 23.36
N LYS A 120 19.36 -5.04 23.94
CA LYS A 120 20.33 -4.00 24.27
C LYS A 120 20.75 -3.29 22.96
N PRO A 121 20.83 -1.95 22.92
CA PRO A 121 20.94 -1.02 24.05
C PRO A 121 19.62 -0.44 24.58
N TYR A 122 18.50 -0.61 23.87
CA TYR A 122 17.27 0.11 24.22
C TYR A 122 16.44 -0.59 25.28
N CYS A 123 16.47 -1.93 25.32
CA CYS A 123 15.68 -2.72 26.25
C CYS A 123 15.96 -2.30 27.69
N ARG A 124 14.98 -1.66 28.32
CA ARG A 124 14.98 -1.34 29.75
C ARG A 124 14.15 -2.39 30.47
N LYS A 125 14.81 -3.32 31.17
CA LYS A 125 14.12 -4.21 32.12
C LYS A 125 13.94 -3.46 33.44
N SER A 126 12.74 -3.47 33.99
CA SER A 126 12.42 -2.92 35.32
C SER A 126 11.66 -3.96 36.11
N LEU A 127 11.95 -4.06 37.41
CA LEU A 127 11.22 -4.95 38.33
C LEU A 127 9.79 -4.45 38.61
N TYR A 128 9.52 -3.17 38.33
CA TYR A 128 8.27 -2.50 38.69
C TYR A 128 7.35 -2.22 37.50
N LEU A 129 7.80 -2.49 36.27
CA LEU A 129 7.03 -2.25 35.06
C LEU A 129 6.71 -3.57 34.38
N ASP A 130 5.49 -3.68 33.86
CA ASP A 130 5.15 -4.79 32.97
C ASP A 130 5.93 -4.70 31.64
N ALA A 131 5.84 -5.77 30.84
CA ALA A 131 6.55 -5.88 29.57
C ALA A 131 6.15 -4.79 28.55
N GLU A 132 4.88 -4.36 28.56
CA GLU A 132 4.38 -3.34 27.64
C GLU A 132 4.93 -1.96 28.01
N ALA A 133 4.92 -1.60 29.29
CA ALA A 133 5.50 -0.38 29.82
C ALA A 133 7.03 -0.35 29.59
N CYS A 134 7.73 -1.47 29.77
CA CYS A 134 9.15 -1.58 29.42
C CYS A 134 9.40 -1.32 27.92
N GLN A 135 8.57 -1.87 27.04
CA GLN A 135 8.66 -1.60 25.59
C GLN A 135 8.38 -0.14 25.26
N ARG A 136 7.39 0.50 25.91
CA ARG A 136 7.08 1.92 25.71
C ARG A 136 8.26 2.82 26.12
N VAL A 137 8.91 2.52 27.24
CA VAL A 137 10.12 3.23 27.68
C VAL A 137 11.27 3.02 26.68
N SER A 138 11.46 1.79 26.20
CA SER A 138 12.50 1.46 25.22
C SER A 138 12.27 2.21 23.89
N LEU A 139 11.01 2.29 23.45
CA LEU A 139 10.62 3.09 22.27
C LEU A 139 10.83 4.58 22.51
N LEU A 140 10.58 5.10 23.72
CA LEU A 140 10.81 6.50 24.04
C LEU A 140 12.29 6.88 23.92
N ALA A 141 13.19 6.01 24.39
CA ALA A 141 14.63 6.19 24.21
C ALA A 141 15.03 6.20 22.73
N LEU A 142 14.51 5.25 21.94
CA LEU A 142 14.73 5.21 20.49
C LEU A 142 14.18 6.44 19.77
N LYS A 143 13.03 6.99 20.22
CA LYS A 143 12.49 8.24 19.69
C LYS A 143 13.41 9.44 19.96
N GLY A 144 14.05 9.49 21.12
CA GLY A 144 15.07 10.51 21.41
C GLY A 144 16.20 10.48 20.38
N ASP A 145 16.74 9.29 20.12
CA ASP A 145 17.79 9.09 19.11
C ASP A 145 17.31 9.42 17.69
N LEU A 146 16.06 9.08 17.37
CA LEU A 146 15.45 9.40 16.07
C LEU A 146 15.37 10.91 15.85
N MET A 147 14.94 11.67 16.85
CA MET A 147 14.86 13.14 16.76
C MET A 147 16.26 13.77 16.66
N ASN A 148 17.25 13.23 17.38
CA ASN A 148 18.64 13.64 17.26
C ASN A 148 19.19 13.36 15.86
N HIS A 149 18.92 12.18 15.29
CA HIS A 149 19.29 11.84 13.92
C HIS A 149 18.67 12.81 12.91
N TYR A 150 17.38 13.13 13.05
CA TYR A 150 16.70 14.11 12.19
C TYR A 150 17.28 15.52 12.30
N ALA A 151 17.63 15.97 13.51
CA ALA A 151 18.28 17.26 13.73
C ALA A 151 19.67 17.31 13.08
N ALA A 152 20.48 16.27 13.29
CA ALA A 152 21.82 16.15 12.68
C ALA A 152 21.74 16.17 11.15
N ARG A 153 20.85 15.37 10.55
CA ARG A 153 20.63 15.35 9.09
C ARG A 153 20.19 16.71 8.55
N ARG A 154 19.34 17.44 9.27
CA ARG A 154 18.91 18.79 8.86
C ARG A 154 20.06 19.79 8.86
N ALA A 155 21.03 19.62 9.75
CA ALA A 155 22.22 20.48 9.83
C ALA A 155 23.25 20.13 8.74
N SER A 156 23.45 18.84 8.45
CA SER A 156 24.55 18.38 7.60
C SER A 156 24.20 18.11 6.13
N ASP A 157 22.93 17.83 5.81
CA ASP A 157 22.50 17.39 4.47
C ASP A 157 21.51 18.39 3.86
N SER A 158 21.99 19.16 2.87
CA SER A 158 21.19 20.17 2.17
C SER A 158 19.97 19.59 1.45
N ASN A 159 20.10 18.36 0.91
CA ASN A 159 18.99 17.67 0.25
C ASN A 159 17.94 17.24 1.28
N TRP A 160 18.38 16.75 2.44
CA TRP A 160 17.48 16.45 3.56
C TRP A 160 16.79 17.71 4.10
N LYS A 161 17.48 18.85 4.17
CA LYS A 161 16.86 20.13 4.57
C LYS A 161 15.72 20.53 3.63
N ALA A 162 15.84 20.25 2.33
CA ALA A 162 14.82 20.58 1.34
C ALA A 162 13.68 19.55 1.25
N LYS A 163 13.99 18.24 1.37
CA LYS A 163 13.05 17.15 1.02
C LYS A 163 12.92 16.05 2.07
N GLY A 164 13.60 16.16 3.21
CA GLY A 164 13.57 15.19 4.29
C GLY A 164 12.17 15.02 4.87
N SER A 165 11.79 13.78 5.17
CA SER A 165 10.51 13.44 5.79
C SER A 165 10.73 12.81 7.17
N GLN A 166 9.85 13.11 8.10
CA GLN A 166 10.02 12.79 9.52
C GLN A 166 8.76 12.17 10.10
N VAL A 167 8.93 11.10 10.88
CA VAL A 167 7.85 10.60 11.72
C VAL A 167 7.84 11.39 13.03
N TRP A 168 6.80 12.21 13.21
CA TRP A 168 6.63 13.02 14.42
C TRP A 168 6.31 12.18 15.66
N ASN A 169 5.44 11.18 15.51
CA ASN A 169 5.00 10.35 16.64
C ASN A 169 5.02 8.86 16.29
N LEU A 170 6.19 8.24 16.43
CA LEU A 170 6.31 6.79 16.35
C LEU A 170 5.68 6.14 17.59
N THR A 171 4.81 5.15 17.38
CA THR A 171 4.11 4.40 18.45
C THR A 171 4.26 2.89 18.23
N ILE A 172 4.12 2.08 19.29
CA ILE A 172 4.18 0.61 19.18
C ILE A 172 3.11 0.09 18.22
N LYS A 173 1.90 0.66 18.27
CA LYS A 173 0.79 0.30 17.37
C LYS A 173 1.17 0.47 15.90
N MET A 174 2.03 1.43 15.56
CA MET A 174 2.50 1.62 14.19
C MET A 174 3.48 0.56 13.72
N LEU A 175 4.04 -0.27 14.61
CA LEU A 175 5.02 -1.31 14.28
C LEU A 175 4.39 -2.70 14.13
N GLY A 176 3.11 -2.87 14.51
CA GLY A 176 2.46 -4.17 14.56
C GLY A 176 2.91 -5.01 15.76
N SER A 177 2.86 -6.33 15.61
CA SER A 177 3.32 -7.29 16.63
C SER A 177 4.66 -7.91 16.24
N ALA A 178 5.31 -8.62 17.18
CA ALA A 178 6.53 -9.36 16.90
C ALA A 178 6.35 -10.41 15.78
N ASP A 179 5.20 -11.08 15.75
CA ASP A 179 4.87 -12.11 14.75
C ASP A 179 4.41 -11.53 13.41
N ASN A 180 3.90 -10.30 13.42
CA ASN A 180 3.40 -9.61 12.24
C ASN A 180 3.84 -8.14 12.23
N PRO A 181 5.16 -7.89 12.04
CA PRO A 181 5.72 -6.56 12.01
C PRO A 181 5.23 -5.82 10.76
N ARG A 182 4.60 -4.67 10.97
CA ARG A 182 4.06 -3.84 9.89
C ARG A 182 4.09 -2.37 10.26
N LEU A 183 4.81 -1.58 9.47
CA LEU A 183 4.87 -0.13 9.64
C LEU A 183 3.61 0.55 9.07
N SER A 184 2.93 1.35 9.88
CA SER A 184 1.80 2.21 9.46
C SER A 184 2.18 3.70 9.42
N ALA A 185 3.33 4.04 8.85
CA ALA A 185 3.78 5.41 8.62
C ALA A 185 3.36 5.90 7.23
N LYS A 186 3.48 7.21 6.97
CA LYS A 186 3.29 7.71 5.60
C LYS A 186 4.44 7.23 4.73
N ALA A 187 4.17 7.05 3.43
CA ALA A 187 5.16 6.53 2.50
C ALA A 187 6.46 7.39 2.48
N ALA A 188 6.34 8.71 2.44
CA ALA A 188 7.51 9.60 2.45
C ALA A 188 8.35 9.44 3.74
N GLU A 189 7.70 9.27 4.89
CA GLU A 189 8.35 9.14 6.20
C GLU A 189 9.16 7.83 6.32
N THR A 190 8.77 6.81 5.56
CA THR A 190 9.40 5.48 5.54
C THR A 190 10.85 5.54 5.07
N HIS A 191 11.15 6.35 4.04
CA HIS A 191 12.53 6.53 3.57
C HIS A 191 13.41 7.21 4.63
N GLY A 192 12.83 8.15 5.40
CA GLY A 192 13.53 8.78 6.51
C GLY A 192 13.87 7.81 7.63
N LEU A 193 12.96 6.89 7.94
CA LEU A 193 13.19 5.83 8.93
C LEU A 193 14.22 4.78 8.47
N LEU A 194 14.28 4.45 7.18
CA LEU A 194 15.23 3.47 6.66
C LEU A 194 16.68 3.84 7.04
N LYS A 195 17.09 5.09 6.75
CA LYS A 195 18.44 5.57 7.04
C LYS A 195 18.76 5.50 8.53
N PHE A 196 17.84 5.99 9.37
CA PHE A 196 17.96 5.90 10.83
C PHE A 196 18.16 4.45 11.29
N VAL A 197 17.28 3.53 10.88
CA VAL A 197 17.34 2.13 11.32
C VAL A 197 18.66 1.47 10.94
N VAL A 198 19.15 1.69 9.72
CA VAL A 198 20.43 1.11 9.25
C VAL A 198 21.60 1.66 10.07
N GLU A 199 21.63 2.97 10.33
CA GLU A 199 22.67 3.59 11.15
C GLU A 199 22.62 3.12 12.61
N THR A 200 21.42 2.99 13.18
CA THR A 200 21.23 2.52 14.56
C THR A 200 21.65 1.05 14.70
N LEU A 201 21.29 0.19 13.74
CA LEU A 201 21.73 -1.21 13.72
C LEU A 201 23.26 -1.31 13.61
N ALA A 202 23.88 -0.50 12.74
CA ALA A 202 25.33 -0.46 12.60
C ALA A 202 26.02 0.03 13.87
N LYS A 203 25.52 1.11 14.48
CA LYS A 203 26.04 1.69 15.72
C LYS A 203 26.02 0.69 16.89
N HIS A 204 25.05 -0.21 16.90
CA HIS A 204 24.85 -1.17 17.99
C HIS A 204 25.18 -2.61 17.62
N GLU A 205 25.85 -2.85 16.49
CA GLU A 205 26.15 -4.20 15.98
C GLU A 205 26.81 -5.09 17.05
N HIS A 206 27.74 -4.54 17.83
CA HIS A 206 28.46 -5.27 18.90
C HIS A 206 27.71 -5.34 20.24
N ASN A 207 26.58 -4.64 20.39
CA ASN A 207 25.84 -4.56 21.65
C ASN A 207 24.69 -5.58 21.73
N PHE A 208 24.41 -6.29 20.63
CA PHE A 208 23.39 -7.33 20.62
C PHE A 208 23.84 -8.56 21.40
N GLU A 209 22.90 -9.16 22.12
CA GLU A 209 23.11 -10.45 22.78
C GLU A 209 23.41 -11.53 21.73
N GLU A 210 24.21 -12.54 22.10
CA GLU A 210 24.69 -13.60 21.19
C GLU A 210 23.54 -14.29 20.42
N SER A 211 22.41 -14.53 21.08
CA SER A 211 21.22 -15.13 20.47
C SER A 211 20.55 -14.27 19.40
N ARG A 212 20.77 -12.94 19.42
CA ARG A 212 20.13 -11.95 18.54
C ARG A 212 21.09 -11.31 17.55
N ALA A 213 22.40 -11.38 17.81
CA ALA A 213 23.43 -10.82 16.96
C ALA A 213 23.36 -11.32 15.49
N PRO A 214 23.10 -12.62 15.20
CA PRO A 214 22.92 -13.09 13.82
C PRO A 214 21.74 -12.41 13.11
N THR A 215 20.60 -12.29 13.79
CA THR A 215 19.41 -11.62 13.25
C THR A 215 19.67 -10.12 13.02
N ALA A 216 20.33 -9.45 13.95
CA ALA A 216 20.70 -8.05 13.82
C ALA A 216 21.63 -7.81 12.62
N SER A 217 22.64 -8.67 12.43
CA SER A 217 23.57 -8.60 11.30
C SER A 217 22.85 -8.82 9.97
N LEU A 218 21.96 -9.81 9.89
CA LEU A 218 21.14 -10.05 8.69
C LEU A 218 20.24 -8.86 8.36
N LEU A 219 19.59 -8.26 9.36
CA LEU A 219 18.78 -7.06 9.17
C LEU A 219 19.62 -5.86 8.73
N LEU A 220 20.79 -5.64 9.33
CA LEU A 220 21.70 -4.57 8.92
C LEU A 220 22.08 -4.72 7.43
N GLN A 221 22.45 -5.92 7.01
CA GLN A 221 22.83 -6.19 5.63
C GLN A 221 21.63 -6.11 4.66
N ALA A 222 20.43 -6.52 5.10
CA ALA A 222 19.20 -6.30 4.35
C ALA A 222 18.94 -4.80 4.17
N GLY A 223 19.02 -4.02 5.25
CA GLY A 223 18.84 -2.57 5.22
C GLY A 223 19.82 -1.85 4.32
N ARG A 224 21.10 -2.25 4.32
CA ARG A 224 22.10 -1.73 3.37
C ARG A 224 21.72 -2.03 1.91
N ALA A 225 21.21 -3.21 1.63
CA ALA A 225 20.71 -3.56 0.29
C ALA A 225 19.46 -2.74 -0.10
N ALA A 226 18.56 -2.46 0.85
CA ALA A 226 17.42 -1.57 0.64
C ALA A 226 17.84 -0.11 0.38
N VAL A 227 18.83 0.41 1.12
CA VAL A 227 19.41 1.74 0.85
C VAL A 227 20.03 1.79 -0.54
N LYS A 228 20.78 0.74 -0.92
CA LYS A 228 21.37 0.66 -2.27
C LYS A 228 20.29 0.65 -3.37
N PHE A 229 19.18 -0.04 -3.14
CA PHE A 229 18.03 -0.02 -4.06
C PHE A 229 17.45 1.40 -4.23
N ASP A 230 17.19 2.10 -3.13
CA ASP A 230 16.72 3.49 -3.15
C ASP A 230 17.73 4.43 -3.83
N ASP A 231 19.02 4.27 -3.57
CA ASP A 231 20.09 5.06 -4.18
C ASP A 231 20.14 4.83 -5.70
N THR A 232 20.06 3.58 -6.16
CA THR A 232 19.99 3.26 -7.60
C THR A 232 18.78 3.91 -8.27
N LEU A 233 17.61 3.92 -7.62
CA LEU A 233 16.43 4.63 -8.11
C LEU A 233 16.59 6.15 -8.14
N ASN A 234 17.45 6.72 -7.29
CA ASN A 234 17.65 8.17 -7.19
C ASN A 234 18.78 8.69 -8.09
N GLN A 235 19.71 7.83 -8.51
CA GLN A 235 20.85 8.19 -9.37
C GLN A 235 20.44 8.51 -10.81
N HIS A 236 19.39 7.88 -11.32
CA HIS A 236 18.92 8.07 -12.69
C HIS A 236 17.49 8.61 -12.67
N SER A 237 17.26 9.78 -13.27
CA SER A 237 15.91 10.34 -13.45
C SER A 237 15.39 10.23 -14.89
N GLY A 238 16.22 9.68 -15.80
CA GLY A 238 15.89 9.48 -17.20
C GLY A 238 14.89 8.35 -17.40
N ARG A 239 14.00 8.50 -18.40
CA ARG A 239 13.07 7.45 -18.82
C ARG A 239 13.74 6.19 -19.41
N PRO A 240 14.84 6.27 -20.19
CA PRO A 240 15.52 5.05 -20.59
C PRO A 240 16.24 4.47 -19.37
N VAL A 241 15.76 3.31 -18.91
CA VAL A 241 16.43 2.54 -17.87
C VAL A 241 17.46 1.65 -18.54
N SER A 242 18.73 1.78 -18.13
CA SER A 242 19.80 0.95 -18.66
C SER A 242 19.70 -0.49 -18.15
N SER A 243 20.31 -1.43 -18.87
CA SER A 243 20.34 -2.85 -18.45
C SER A 243 21.05 -3.02 -17.10
N GLU A 244 22.10 -2.24 -16.89
CA GLU A 244 22.89 -2.22 -15.66
C GLU A 244 22.05 -1.73 -14.48
N MET A 245 21.19 -0.72 -14.69
CA MET A 245 20.27 -0.25 -13.67
C MET A 245 19.24 -1.33 -13.31
N CYS A 246 18.60 -1.97 -14.29
CA CYS A 246 17.66 -3.06 -14.03
C CYS A 246 18.32 -4.20 -13.23
N GLN A 247 19.53 -4.61 -13.64
CA GLN A 247 20.30 -5.62 -12.94
C GLN A 247 20.63 -5.20 -11.51
N GLN A 248 21.04 -3.95 -11.29
CA GLN A 248 21.36 -3.43 -9.96
C GLN A 248 20.12 -3.34 -9.06
N LEU A 249 18.97 -2.96 -9.61
CA LEU A 249 17.69 -2.97 -8.89
C LEU A 249 17.32 -4.39 -8.48
N LEU A 250 17.36 -5.34 -9.42
CA LEU A 250 17.05 -6.74 -9.16
C LEU A 250 18.00 -7.34 -8.12
N PHE A 251 19.31 -7.12 -8.25
CA PHE A 251 20.32 -7.62 -7.33
C PHE A 251 20.12 -7.06 -5.92
N SER A 252 19.94 -5.75 -5.80
CA SER A 252 19.78 -5.08 -4.50
C SER A 252 18.49 -5.55 -3.81
N PHE A 253 17.39 -5.68 -4.57
CA PHE A 253 16.13 -6.16 -4.03
C PHE A 253 16.16 -7.64 -3.63
N THR A 254 16.69 -8.52 -4.48
CA THR A 254 16.79 -9.97 -4.19
C THR A 254 17.70 -10.23 -2.98
N ARG A 255 18.82 -9.51 -2.87
CA ARG A 255 19.69 -9.53 -1.69
C ARG A 255 18.93 -9.09 -0.44
N PHE A 256 18.20 -7.96 -0.50
CA PHE A 256 17.34 -7.51 0.60
C PHE A 256 16.34 -8.59 1.01
N ALA A 257 15.59 -9.16 0.05
CA ALA A 257 14.54 -10.14 0.31
C ALA A 257 15.09 -11.41 0.97
N CYS A 258 16.20 -11.95 0.44
CA CYS A 258 16.85 -13.15 0.98
C CYS A 258 17.38 -12.93 2.41
N LEU A 259 18.05 -11.81 2.67
CA LEU A 259 18.57 -11.48 4.00
C LEU A 259 17.44 -11.19 5.00
N PHE A 260 16.39 -10.50 4.55
CA PHE A 260 15.22 -10.22 5.37
C PHE A 260 14.46 -11.50 5.76
N GLU A 261 14.27 -12.41 4.81
CA GLU A 261 13.66 -13.72 5.07
C GLU A 261 14.49 -14.55 6.06
N LYS A 262 15.81 -14.62 5.86
CA LYS A 262 16.73 -15.29 6.79
C LYS A 262 16.71 -14.68 8.20
N ALA A 263 16.43 -13.39 8.33
CA ALA A 263 16.23 -12.73 9.62
C ALA A 263 14.85 -13.05 10.25
N GLY A 264 14.03 -13.92 9.64
CA GLY A 264 12.66 -14.23 10.06
C GLY A 264 11.64 -13.18 9.59
N GLY A 265 11.94 -12.41 8.55
CA GLY A 265 11.00 -11.52 7.89
C GLY A 265 10.06 -12.29 6.98
N LYS A 266 8.79 -11.88 6.90
CA LYS A 266 7.81 -12.54 6.02
C LYS A 266 7.83 -11.95 4.63
N LEU A 267 8.14 -12.77 3.62
CA LEU A 267 7.96 -12.40 2.23
C LEU A 267 6.45 -12.30 1.91
N THR A 268 6.08 -11.28 1.16
CA THR A 268 4.68 -11.00 0.78
C THR A 268 4.53 -11.05 -0.73
N PRO A 269 3.30 -11.14 -1.27
CA PRO A 269 3.09 -11.02 -2.72
C PRO A 269 3.69 -9.74 -3.31
N LYS A 270 3.80 -8.66 -2.52
CA LYS A 270 4.47 -7.42 -2.93
C LYS A 270 5.97 -7.61 -3.19
N CYS A 271 6.64 -8.54 -2.50
CA CYS A 271 8.02 -8.89 -2.80
C CYS A 271 8.16 -9.47 -4.22
N HIS A 272 7.20 -10.29 -4.65
CA HIS A 272 7.18 -10.80 -6.02
C HIS A 272 6.91 -9.69 -7.05
N LEU A 273 6.02 -8.73 -6.73
CA LEU A 273 5.82 -7.55 -7.58
C LEU A 273 7.09 -6.72 -7.75
N MET A 274 7.95 -6.64 -6.73
CA MET A 274 9.23 -5.93 -6.84
C MET A 274 10.23 -6.60 -7.79
N VAL A 275 10.19 -7.93 -7.93
CA VAL A 275 10.97 -8.63 -8.96
C VAL A 275 10.50 -8.22 -10.34
N HIS A 276 9.18 -8.25 -10.58
CA HIS A 276 8.59 -7.78 -11.83
C HIS A 276 8.85 -6.30 -12.09
N LEU A 277 8.88 -5.46 -11.06
CA LEU A 277 9.18 -4.04 -11.20
C LEU A 277 10.60 -3.82 -11.73
N ALA A 278 11.58 -4.54 -11.19
CA ALA A 278 12.96 -4.43 -11.65
C ALA A 278 13.14 -4.95 -13.09
N ASP A 279 12.48 -6.06 -13.43
CA ASP A 279 12.50 -6.64 -14.77
C ASP A 279 11.83 -5.74 -15.81
N ARG A 280 10.62 -5.26 -15.50
CA ARG A 280 9.80 -4.42 -16.39
C ARG A 280 10.26 -2.97 -16.47
N ALA A 281 11.17 -2.51 -15.60
CA ALA A 281 11.66 -1.13 -15.64
C ALA A 281 12.26 -0.77 -17.02
N ARG A 282 12.74 -1.75 -17.79
CA ARG A 282 13.23 -1.53 -19.15
C ARG A 282 12.12 -1.19 -20.15
N THR A 283 10.94 -1.79 -20.01
CA THR A 283 9.80 -1.58 -20.91
C THR A 283 8.89 -0.46 -20.44
N ASP A 284 8.59 -0.44 -19.14
CA ASP A 284 7.66 0.49 -18.51
C ASP A 284 8.34 1.83 -18.19
N GLY A 285 9.66 1.87 -18.32
CA GLY A 285 10.50 3.01 -17.99
C GLY A 285 10.78 3.12 -16.49
N HIS A 286 11.37 4.25 -16.12
CA HIS A 286 11.85 4.46 -14.76
C HIS A 286 10.70 4.37 -13.72
N PRO A 287 10.78 3.50 -12.69
CA PRO A 287 9.68 3.28 -11.73
C PRO A 287 9.21 4.52 -10.96
N ARG A 288 10.08 5.52 -10.79
CA ARG A 288 9.71 6.82 -10.21
C ARG A 288 8.82 7.68 -11.13
N ALA A 289 8.75 7.39 -12.42
CA ALA A 289 7.96 8.17 -13.37
C ALA A 289 6.45 7.87 -13.27
N TYR A 290 6.08 6.69 -12.75
CA TYR A 290 4.69 6.24 -12.63
C TYR A 290 4.30 5.86 -11.20
N HIS A 291 5.05 6.33 -10.20
CA HIS A 291 4.68 6.15 -8.79
C HIS A 291 3.43 6.99 -8.44
N THR A 292 2.62 6.52 -7.50
CA THR A 292 1.33 7.16 -7.19
C THR A 292 1.37 8.10 -5.99
N TYR A 293 2.54 8.64 -5.61
CA TYR A 293 2.67 9.55 -4.44
C TYR A 293 1.77 10.78 -4.53
N LYS A 294 1.70 11.40 -5.72
CA LYS A 294 0.86 12.58 -5.95
C LYS A 294 -0.62 12.21 -5.86
N ASP A 295 -1.00 11.11 -6.49
CA ASP A 295 -2.39 10.64 -6.51
C ASP A 295 -2.86 10.27 -5.09
N GLU A 296 -2.02 9.59 -4.33
CA GLU A 296 -2.30 9.25 -2.93
C GLU A 296 -2.49 10.49 -2.06
N SER A 297 -1.71 11.55 -2.30
CA SER A 297 -1.91 12.83 -1.59
C SER A 297 -3.26 13.48 -1.93
N MET A 298 -3.77 13.28 -3.16
CA MET A 298 -5.07 13.80 -3.59
C MET A 298 -6.24 13.02 -3.00
N ASN A 299 -6.08 11.74 -2.69
CA ASN A 299 -7.15 10.90 -2.12
C ASN A 299 -7.80 11.54 -0.88
N GLY A 300 -6.99 12.06 0.05
CA GLY A 300 -7.49 12.71 1.27
C GLY A 300 -8.24 14.03 1.00
N VAL A 301 -7.91 14.72 -0.09
CA VAL A 301 -8.60 15.94 -0.52
C VAL A 301 -9.95 15.57 -1.13
N ILE A 302 -9.96 14.61 -2.05
CA ILE A 302 -11.17 14.13 -2.73
C ILE A 302 -12.13 13.54 -1.70
N ALA A 303 -11.64 12.75 -0.73
CA ALA A 303 -12.46 12.21 0.35
C ALA A 303 -13.15 13.31 1.19
N ARG A 304 -12.42 14.38 1.55
CA ARG A 304 -13.01 15.53 2.27
C ARG A 304 -14.05 16.26 1.43
N ILE A 305 -13.80 16.45 0.13
CA ILE A 305 -14.78 17.04 -0.79
C ILE A 305 -16.03 16.17 -0.84
N ALA A 306 -15.86 14.86 -1.03
CA ALA A 306 -16.94 13.88 -1.10
C ALA A 306 -17.79 13.83 0.17
N GLN A 307 -17.18 13.93 1.36
CA GLN A 307 -17.90 14.00 2.63
C GLN A 307 -18.80 15.24 2.74
N SER A 308 -18.47 16.32 2.02
CA SER A 308 -19.27 17.56 2.00
C SER A 308 -20.37 17.57 0.93
N CYS A 309 -20.50 16.52 0.12
CA CYS A 309 -21.45 16.46 -0.99
C CYS A 309 -22.70 15.67 -0.61
N HIS A 310 -23.87 16.16 -1.02
CA HIS A 310 -25.13 15.44 -0.83
C HIS A 310 -25.16 14.17 -1.68
N HIS A 311 -25.70 13.07 -1.13
CA HIS A 311 -25.69 11.76 -1.80
C HIS A 311 -26.40 11.76 -3.16
N ALA A 312 -27.48 12.53 -3.33
CA ALA A 312 -28.25 12.58 -4.58
C ALA A 312 -27.49 13.23 -5.76
N THR A 313 -26.55 14.13 -5.48
CA THR A 313 -25.77 14.86 -6.49
C THR A 313 -24.27 14.58 -6.33
N TRP A 314 -23.93 13.47 -5.67
CA TRP A 314 -22.60 13.24 -5.09
C TRP A 314 -21.48 13.33 -6.14
N THR A 315 -21.60 12.57 -7.24
CA THR A 315 -20.58 12.52 -8.30
C THR A 315 -20.35 13.89 -8.95
N GLU A 316 -21.43 14.54 -9.40
CA GLU A 316 -21.35 15.86 -10.05
C GLU A 316 -20.82 16.93 -9.10
N SER A 317 -21.28 16.93 -7.85
CA SER A 317 -20.83 17.86 -6.83
C SER A 317 -19.37 17.67 -6.46
N VAL A 318 -18.90 16.41 -6.38
CA VAL A 318 -17.47 16.10 -6.14
C VAL A 318 -16.62 16.63 -7.29
N LEU A 319 -16.99 16.31 -8.54
CA LEU A 319 -16.25 16.76 -9.72
C LEU A 319 -16.22 18.29 -9.79
N ARG A 320 -17.37 18.96 -9.64
CA ARG A 320 -17.46 20.42 -9.67
C ARG A 320 -16.59 21.06 -8.59
N LYS A 321 -16.71 20.61 -7.33
CA LYS A 321 -15.92 21.16 -6.21
C LYS A 321 -14.42 20.90 -6.38
N PHE A 322 -14.04 19.74 -6.89
CA PHE A 322 -12.65 19.42 -7.19
C PHE A 322 -12.10 20.33 -8.28
N THR A 323 -12.78 20.44 -9.41
CA THR A 323 -12.40 21.31 -10.53
C THR A 323 -12.24 22.76 -10.10
N ILE A 324 -13.21 23.32 -9.37
CA ILE A 324 -13.14 24.68 -8.83
C ILE A 324 -11.88 24.87 -7.98
N ARG A 325 -11.61 23.95 -7.05
CA ARG A 325 -10.41 24.05 -6.19
C ARG A 325 -9.10 23.95 -6.99
N SER A 326 -9.06 23.12 -8.01
CA SER A 326 -7.90 23.01 -8.91
C SER A 326 -7.67 24.28 -9.72
N PHE A 327 -8.73 24.93 -10.20
CA PHE A 327 -8.65 26.16 -11.01
C PHE A 327 -8.24 27.40 -10.21
N TYR A 328 -8.73 27.57 -8.99
CA TYR A 328 -8.43 28.75 -8.17
C TYR A 328 -7.10 28.68 -7.41
N GLY A 329 -6.22 27.72 -7.74
CA GLY A 329 -4.86 27.67 -7.21
C GLY A 329 -4.77 27.45 -5.69
N VAL A 330 -5.88 27.12 -5.02
CA VAL A 330 -5.86 26.67 -3.63
C VAL A 330 -5.25 25.28 -3.67
N ARG A 331 -3.92 25.22 -3.52
CA ARG A 331 -3.19 23.96 -3.49
C ARG A 331 -3.88 23.04 -2.47
N PRO A 332 -4.25 21.80 -2.87
CA PRO A 332 -4.94 20.85 -2.01
C PRO A 332 -4.30 20.60 -0.64
#